data_AF-A0A409X2M3-F1
#
_entry.id   AF-A0A409X2M3-F1
#
_cell.length_a   1.000
_cell.length_b   1.000
_cell.length_c   1.000
_cell.angle_alpha   90.00
_cell.angle_beta   90.00
_cell.angle_gamma   90.00
#
_symmetry.space_group_name_H-M   'P 1'
#
loop_
_entity.id
_entity.type
_entity.pdbx_description
1 polymer ?
#
loop_
_entity_poly.entity_id
_entity_poly.type
_entity_poly.pdbx_seq_one_letter_code
_entity_poly.pdbx_strand_id
1 'polypeptide(L)'
;MQLFRQGKVRVLVCTDAAGMGCDIPDVDLVVQWKAPENLSSWVQRAGRAARGEGRTGLAVMIVKKAAFEPAAVSSAAGGRDYAIQHGLKRGMYGGQHDVISKLDEAYITSDVLRDAKGEGLYFYIQTTNCRRAILRTVFRNGPSGKPQQATRQRAPKRVAPVDLVRSALYAWRRDMKAKYWGGQSWGAQAILSDDNCELLPSVGPINSEAFLASVLKDGWA
;
A
#
# COMPACT_ATOMS: atom_id res chain seq x y z
N MET A 1 -6.67 -3.63 22.05
CA MET A 1 -7.13 -4.93 21.48
C MET A 1 -8.62 -5.18 21.67
N GLN A 2 -9.16 -5.08 22.90
CA GLN A 2 -10.58 -5.36 23.16
C GLN A 2 -11.55 -4.48 22.35
N LEU A 3 -11.24 -3.18 22.19
CA LEU A 3 -12.05 -2.27 21.37
C LEU A 3 -12.08 -2.63 19.88
N PHE A 4 -10.97 -3.15 19.34
CA PHE A 4 -10.88 -3.60 17.94
C PHE A 4 -11.67 -4.90 17.75
N ARG A 5 -11.55 -5.86 18.69
CA ARG A 5 -12.37 -7.08 18.71
C ARG A 5 -13.87 -6.82 18.83
N GLN A 6 -14.25 -5.76 19.54
CA GLN A 6 -15.65 -5.33 19.66
C GLN A 6 -16.15 -4.52 18.45
N GLY A 7 -15.31 -4.27 17.44
CA GLY A 7 -15.65 -3.44 16.28
C GLY A 7 -15.77 -1.94 16.58
N LYS A 8 -15.49 -1.49 17.81
CA LYS A 8 -15.50 -0.07 18.19
C LYS A 8 -14.39 0.73 17.53
N VAL A 9 -13.28 0.06 17.22
CA VAL A 9 -12.17 0.60 16.44
C VAL A 9 -12.07 -0.20 15.14
N ARG A 10 -12.01 0.50 14.00
CA ARG A 10 -11.97 -0.13 12.67
C ARG A 10 -10.55 -0.40 12.15
N VAL A 11 -9.54 0.25 12.73
CA VAL A 11 -8.14 0.15 12.29
C VAL A 11 -7.25 -0.08 13.50
N LEU A 12 -6.45 -1.14 13.44
CA LEU A 12 -5.42 -1.44 14.43
C LEU A 12 -4.04 -1.26 13.79
N VAL A 13 -3.27 -0.31 14.32
CA VAL A 13 -1.86 -0.15 13.96
C VAL A 13 -1.01 -0.91 14.98
N CYS A 14 -0.15 -1.80 14.51
CA CYS A 14 0.68 -2.61 15.39
C CYS A 14 2.03 -2.99 14.79
N THR A 15 2.96 -3.31 15.68
CA THR A 15 4.20 -4.03 15.37
C THR A 15 4.02 -5.52 15.60
N ASP A 16 5.04 -6.32 15.31
CA ASP A 16 4.99 -7.80 15.35
C ASP A 16 4.51 -8.36 16.70
N ALA A 17 4.70 -7.62 17.78
CA ALA A 17 4.23 -7.96 19.13
C ALA A 17 2.71 -8.13 19.25
N ALA A 18 1.90 -7.44 18.44
CA ALA A 18 0.43 -7.58 18.51
C ALA A 18 -0.14 -8.67 17.58
N GLY A 19 0.69 -9.19 16.67
CA GLY A 19 0.28 -10.18 15.66
C GLY A 19 0.23 -11.62 16.19
N MET A 20 0.91 -11.90 17.31
CA MET A 20 0.89 -13.20 18.00
C MET A 20 -0.22 -13.21 19.06
N GLY A 21 -1.13 -14.18 18.99
CA GLY A 21 -2.20 -14.36 19.99
C GLY A 21 -3.48 -13.56 19.73
N CYS A 22 -3.54 -12.74 18.68
CA CYS A 22 -4.80 -12.13 18.26
C CYS A 22 -5.45 -12.93 17.13
N ASP A 23 -6.42 -13.76 17.50
CA ASP A 23 -7.32 -14.39 16.53
C ASP A 23 -8.57 -13.51 16.33
N ILE A 24 -8.71 -12.95 15.14
CA ILE A 24 -9.82 -12.09 14.74
C ILE A 24 -10.27 -12.59 13.36
N PRO A 25 -11.41 -13.30 13.27
CA PRO A 25 -11.81 -13.98 12.05
C PRO A 25 -12.29 -13.03 10.94
N ASP A 26 -12.68 -11.82 11.31
CA ASP A 26 -13.36 -10.80 10.49
C ASP A 26 -12.43 -9.68 9.97
N VAL A 27 -11.12 -9.94 9.85
CA VAL A 27 -10.20 -8.97 9.24
C VAL A 27 -10.32 -8.99 7.72
N ASP A 28 -10.79 -7.89 7.13
CA ASP A 28 -10.94 -7.76 5.67
C ASP A 28 -9.66 -7.30 4.96
N LEU A 29 -8.81 -6.52 5.64
CA LEU A 29 -7.63 -5.89 5.05
C LEU A 29 -6.44 -5.96 6.00
N VAL A 30 -5.31 -6.46 5.49
CA VAL A 30 -4.00 -6.35 6.14
C VAL A 30 -3.11 -5.43 5.31
N VAL A 31 -2.56 -4.40 5.95
CA VAL A 31 -1.59 -3.49 5.34
C VAL A 31 -0.24 -3.66 6.03
N GLN A 32 0.76 -4.13 5.28
CA GLN A 32 2.14 -4.20 5.72
C GLN A 32 2.87 -2.93 5.27
N TRP A 33 3.31 -2.14 6.24
CA TRP A 33 4.15 -0.96 6.01
C TRP A 33 5.63 -1.36 6.05
N LYS A 34 6.36 -1.08 4.96
CA LYS A 34 7.73 -1.54 4.68
C LYS A 34 7.84 -3.04 4.44
N ALA A 35 8.86 -3.43 3.68
CA ALA A 35 9.18 -4.83 3.48
C ALA A 35 9.57 -5.48 4.83
N PRO A 36 9.02 -6.65 5.18
CA PRO A 36 9.47 -7.40 6.34
C PRO A 36 10.86 -8.00 6.10
N GLU A 37 11.41 -8.69 7.09
CA GLU A 37 12.74 -9.31 6.98
C GLU A 37 12.77 -10.48 5.99
N ASN A 38 11.71 -11.28 5.97
CA ASN A 38 11.61 -12.48 5.14
C ASN A 38 10.17 -12.72 4.63
N LEU A 39 10.07 -13.59 3.63
CA LEU A 39 8.80 -13.92 2.98
C LEU A 39 7.84 -14.66 3.92
N SER A 40 8.33 -15.54 4.80
CA SER A 40 7.51 -16.24 5.80
C SER A 40 6.78 -15.26 6.72
N SER A 41 7.48 -14.24 7.23
CA SER A 41 6.88 -13.20 8.06
C SER A 41 5.79 -12.45 7.32
N TRP A 42 6.00 -12.14 6.03
CA TRP A 42 4.96 -11.54 5.20
C TRP A 42 3.73 -12.44 5.09
N VAL A 43 3.91 -13.73 4.75
CA VAL A 43 2.80 -14.66 4.53
C VAL A 43 1.99 -14.89 5.81
N GLN A 44 2.65 -15.01 6.96
CA GLN A 44 1.98 -15.15 8.25
C GLN A 44 1.12 -13.93 8.58
N ARG A 45 1.63 -12.71 8.31
CA ARG A 45 0.88 -11.46 8.52
C ARG A 45 -0.28 -11.33 7.54
N ALA A 46 -0.04 -11.56 6.25
CA ALA A 46 -1.07 -11.52 5.21
C ALA A 46 -2.18 -12.54 5.49
N GLY A 47 -1.84 -13.72 6.02
CA GLY A 47 -2.79 -14.76 6.43
C GLY A 47 -3.65 -14.43 7.66
N ARG A 48 -3.52 -13.23 8.25
CA ARG A 48 -4.47 -12.72 9.25
C ARG A 48 -5.75 -12.19 8.60
N ALA A 49 -5.73 -11.85 7.31
CA ALA A 49 -6.94 -11.47 6.58
C ALA A 49 -7.81 -12.69 6.26
N ALA A 50 -9.13 -12.50 6.28
CA ALA A 50 -10.15 -13.47 5.84
C ALA A 50 -9.98 -14.88 6.41
N ARG A 51 -9.82 -14.98 7.74
CA ARG A 51 -9.77 -16.28 8.44
C ARG A 51 -11.14 -16.96 8.56
N GLY A 52 -12.23 -16.19 8.54
CA GLY A 52 -13.58 -16.76 8.54
C GLY A 52 -13.91 -17.49 7.23
N GLU A 53 -14.70 -18.57 7.33
CA GLU A 53 -15.14 -19.34 6.16
C GLU A 53 -15.91 -18.48 5.15
N GLY A 54 -15.66 -18.72 3.86
CA GLY A 54 -16.31 -17.99 2.76
C GLY A 54 -15.92 -16.51 2.64
N ARG A 55 -14.99 -16.01 3.46
CA ARG A 55 -14.53 -14.62 3.39
C ARG A 55 -13.43 -14.44 2.36
N THR A 56 -13.40 -13.26 1.76
CA THR A 56 -12.30 -12.81 0.91
C THR A 56 -11.66 -11.59 1.55
N GLY A 57 -10.34 -11.57 1.62
CA GLY A 57 -9.58 -10.49 2.23
C GLY A 57 -8.49 -9.99 1.31
N LEU A 58 -8.05 -8.76 1.55
CA LEU A 58 -6.98 -8.12 0.80
C LEU A 58 -5.73 -7.99 1.68
N ALA A 59 -4.57 -8.31 1.10
CA ALA A 59 -3.28 -8.07 1.72
C ALA A 59 -2.47 -7.11 0.83
N VAL A 60 -2.10 -5.96 1.38
CA VAL A 60 -1.34 -4.92 0.68
C VAL A 60 0.01 -4.74 1.37
N MET A 61 1.09 -4.81 0.60
CA MET A 61 2.43 -4.45 1.07
C MET A 61 2.85 -3.14 0.43
N ILE A 62 3.16 -2.15 1.25
CA ILE A 62 3.67 -0.85 0.77
C ILE A 62 5.18 -0.83 1.00
N VAL A 63 5.93 -0.78 -0.09
CA VAL A 63 7.39 -0.82 -0.07
C VAL A 63 7.93 0.44 -0.73
N LYS A 64 8.88 1.11 -0.07
CA LYS A 64 9.59 2.26 -0.65
C LYS A 64 10.65 1.77 -1.64
N LYS A 65 10.90 2.55 -2.69
CA LYS A 65 12.00 2.29 -3.65
C LYS A 65 13.36 2.10 -2.95
N ALA A 66 13.63 2.90 -1.92
CA ALA A 66 14.84 2.80 -1.12
C ALA A 66 15.04 1.44 -0.42
N ALA A 67 13.99 0.63 -0.25
CA ALA A 67 14.12 -0.72 0.32
C ALA A 67 14.85 -1.70 -0.62
N PHE A 68 14.99 -1.34 -1.89
CA PHE A 68 15.75 -2.06 -2.91
C PHE A 68 17.06 -1.35 -3.24
N GLU A 69 17.33 -0.18 -2.68
CA GLU A 69 18.62 0.46 -2.88
C GLU A 69 19.68 -0.36 -2.12
N PRO A 70 20.79 -0.74 -2.78
CA PRO A 70 21.82 -1.57 -2.18
C PRO A 70 22.65 -0.75 -1.18
N ALA A 71 22.02 -0.27 -0.11
CA ALA A 71 22.73 0.16 1.08
C ALA A 71 23.31 -1.12 1.72
N ALA A 72 24.59 -1.38 1.45
CA ALA A 72 25.41 -2.45 2.02
C ALA A 72 25.45 -3.84 1.33
N VAL A 73 25.32 -3.94 -0.01
CA VAL A 73 26.00 -5.03 -0.74
C VAL A 73 27.40 -4.55 -1.11
N SER A 74 28.22 -4.31 -0.08
CA SER A 74 29.59 -3.85 -0.22
C SER A 74 30.48 -4.94 -0.80
N SER A 75 31.11 -4.61 -1.94
CA SER A 75 32.50 -4.94 -2.31
C SER A 75 33.00 -6.39 -2.39
N ALA A 76 32.21 -7.44 -2.17
CA ALA A 76 32.67 -8.82 -2.39
C ALA A 76 32.39 -9.32 -3.82
N ALA A 77 33.39 -9.93 -4.46
CA ALA A 77 33.22 -10.67 -5.72
C ALA A 77 32.18 -11.78 -5.52
N GLY A 78 30.98 -11.62 -6.10
CA GLY A 78 29.81 -12.47 -5.87
C GLY A 78 28.54 -11.71 -5.42
N GLY A 79 28.70 -10.52 -4.82
CA GLY A 79 27.57 -9.69 -4.40
C GLY A 79 26.77 -9.08 -5.57
N ARG A 80 27.41 -8.88 -6.73
CA ARG A 80 26.75 -8.36 -7.94
C ARG A 80 25.79 -9.37 -8.56
N ASP A 81 26.19 -10.63 -8.67
CA ASP A 81 25.35 -11.71 -9.23
C ASP A 81 24.22 -12.07 -8.27
N TYR A 82 24.51 -12.15 -6.96
CA TYR A 82 23.49 -12.31 -5.93
C TYR A 82 22.44 -11.19 -5.99
N ALA A 83 22.86 -9.92 -6.10
CA ALA A 83 21.95 -8.78 -6.17
C ALA A 83 21.10 -8.77 -7.46
N ILE A 84 21.62 -9.27 -8.58
CA ILE A 84 20.88 -9.39 -9.84
C ILE A 84 19.88 -10.57 -9.76
N GLN A 85 20.33 -11.74 -9.32
CA GLN A 85 19.52 -12.96 -9.19
C GLN A 85 18.37 -12.82 -8.20
N HIS A 86 18.55 -12.03 -7.12
CA HIS A 86 17.53 -11.84 -6.08
C HIS A 86 16.71 -10.56 -6.28
N GLY A 87 16.86 -9.88 -7.42
CA GLY A 87 16.05 -8.73 -7.80
C GLY A 87 16.43 -7.40 -7.13
N LEU A 88 17.47 -7.34 -6.29
CA LEU A 88 17.87 -6.11 -5.60
C LEU A 88 18.12 -4.91 -6.53
N LYS A 89 18.52 -5.15 -7.79
CA LYS A 89 18.74 -4.06 -8.76
C LYS A 89 17.53 -3.68 -9.63
N ARG A 90 16.36 -4.31 -9.45
CA ARG A 90 15.16 -4.04 -10.26
C ARG A 90 14.44 -2.78 -9.77
N GLY A 91 13.95 -1.95 -10.69
CA GLY A 91 13.39 -0.63 -10.41
C GLY A 91 14.43 0.48 -10.23
N MET A 92 15.73 0.19 -10.44
CA MET A 92 16.79 1.21 -10.49
C MET A 92 16.64 2.14 -11.70
N TYR A 93 17.29 3.31 -11.66
CA TYR A 93 17.21 4.31 -12.72
C TYR A 93 17.65 3.72 -14.08
N GLY A 94 16.82 3.87 -15.12
CA GLY A 94 17.10 3.39 -16.48
C GLY A 94 16.47 2.05 -16.89
N GLY A 95 15.82 1.32 -15.99
CA GLY A 95 14.98 0.14 -16.33
C GLY A 95 15.72 -1.07 -16.91
N GLN A 96 17.05 -1.05 -16.98
CA GLN A 96 17.88 -2.10 -17.60
C GLN A 96 17.74 -3.48 -16.92
N HIS A 97 17.26 -3.53 -15.68
CA HIS A 97 17.08 -4.78 -14.91
C HIS A 97 15.60 -5.14 -14.69
N ASP A 98 14.66 -4.42 -15.30
CA ASP A 98 13.21 -4.63 -15.08
C ASP A 98 12.65 -5.79 -15.90
N VAL A 99 13.37 -6.25 -16.93
CA VAL A 99 12.99 -7.40 -17.74
C VAL A 99 13.39 -8.67 -17.01
N ILE A 100 12.41 -9.44 -16.56
CA ILE A 100 12.62 -10.82 -16.11
C ILE A 100 12.83 -11.65 -17.39
N SER A 101 14.05 -12.12 -17.63
CA SER A 101 14.28 -13.05 -18.72
C SER A 101 13.69 -14.42 -18.33
N LYS A 102 13.22 -15.20 -19.31
CA LYS A 102 12.83 -16.61 -19.06
C LYS A 102 13.97 -17.45 -18.46
N LEU A 103 15.21 -17.02 -18.65
CA LEU A 103 16.41 -17.62 -18.04
C LEU A 103 16.45 -17.33 -16.52
N ASP A 104 16.03 -16.15 -16.07
CA ASP A 104 15.94 -15.82 -14.63
C ASP A 104 14.89 -16.68 -13.91
N GLU A 105 13.80 -17.06 -14.57
CA GLU A 105 12.78 -17.95 -13.98
C GLU A 105 13.30 -19.37 -13.78
N ALA A 106 14.22 -19.85 -14.62
CA ALA A 106 14.80 -21.19 -14.51
C ALA A 106 15.82 -21.33 -13.36
N TYR A 107 16.49 -20.25 -12.98
CA TYR A 107 17.41 -20.22 -11.83
C TYR A 107 16.71 -20.07 -10.48
N ILE A 108 15.42 -19.73 -10.49
CA ILE A 108 14.62 -19.49 -9.31
C ILE A 108 13.93 -20.79 -8.90
N THR A 109 14.73 -21.70 -8.34
CA THR A 109 14.22 -22.90 -7.69
C THR A 109 13.67 -22.56 -6.30
N SER A 110 12.85 -23.46 -5.75
CA SER A 110 12.35 -23.31 -4.36
C SER A 110 13.48 -23.09 -3.36
N ASP A 111 14.64 -23.70 -3.63
CA ASP A 111 15.75 -23.83 -2.68
C ASP A 111 16.62 -22.58 -2.75
N VAL A 112 16.90 -22.09 -3.96
CA VAL A 112 17.62 -20.83 -4.17
C VAL A 112 16.88 -19.66 -3.53
N LEU A 113 15.55 -19.58 -3.66
CA LEU A 113 14.79 -18.50 -3.03
C LEU A 113 14.69 -18.64 -1.52
N ARG A 114 14.40 -19.86 -1.03
CA ARG A 114 14.16 -20.09 0.40
C ARG A 114 15.43 -19.91 1.23
N ASP A 115 16.57 -20.35 0.72
CA ASP A 115 17.85 -20.31 1.44
C ASP A 115 18.50 -18.91 1.38
N ALA A 116 17.97 -18.00 0.56
CA ALA A 116 18.37 -16.60 0.56
C ALA A 116 17.97 -15.90 1.86
N LYS A 117 18.76 -14.90 2.29
CA LYS A 117 18.57 -14.15 3.55
C LYS A 117 17.13 -13.61 3.79
N GLY A 118 16.39 -13.32 2.71
CA GLY A 118 15.01 -12.82 2.78
C GLY A 118 13.96 -13.81 2.28
N GLU A 119 14.31 -15.09 2.09
CA GLU A 119 13.42 -16.14 1.58
C GLU A 119 12.73 -15.75 0.24
N GLY A 120 13.46 -15.07 -0.64
CA GLY A 120 12.93 -14.62 -1.95
C GLY A 120 11.96 -13.44 -1.89
N LEU A 121 11.88 -12.72 -0.77
CA LEU A 121 10.96 -11.58 -0.58
C LEU A 121 11.08 -10.51 -1.68
N TYR A 122 12.30 -10.12 -2.06
CA TYR A 122 12.50 -9.10 -3.09
C TYR A 122 11.97 -9.54 -4.46
N PHE A 123 12.25 -10.78 -4.83
CA PHE A 123 11.68 -11.39 -6.02
C PHE A 123 10.14 -11.42 -5.96
N TYR A 124 9.55 -11.79 -4.82
CA TYR A 124 8.10 -11.76 -4.60
C TYR A 124 7.50 -10.35 -4.75
N ILE A 125 8.17 -9.31 -4.30
CA ILE A 125 7.66 -7.94 -4.41
C ILE A 125 7.67 -7.47 -5.87
N GLN A 126 8.75 -7.76 -6.59
CA GLN A 126 9.02 -7.22 -7.93
C GLN A 126 8.47 -8.08 -9.07
N THR A 127 8.01 -9.30 -8.77
CA THR A 127 7.49 -10.20 -9.80
C THR A 127 6.30 -9.59 -10.55
N THR A 128 6.31 -9.78 -11.87
CA THR A 128 5.15 -9.52 -12.74
C THR A 128 4.24 -10.76 -12.87
N ASN A 129 4.68 -11.90 -12.34
CA ASN A 129 3.93 -13.15 -12.35
C ASN A 129 2.91 -13.22 -11.20
N CYS A 130 2.12 -14.30 -11.23
CA CYS A 130 1.19 -14.60 -10.14
C CYS A 130 1.95 -14.80 -8.82
N ARG A 131 1.72 -13.91 -7.84
CA ARG A 131 2.32 -14.02 -6.50
C ARG A 131 2.00 -15.35 -5.80
N ARG A 132 0.82 -15.93 -6.03
CA ARG A 132 0.47 -17.26 -5.51
C ARG A 132 1.35 -18.38 -6.09
N ALA A 133 1.74 -18.26 -7.36
CA ALA A 133 2.67 -19.21 -7.97
C ALA A 133 4.06 -19.13 -7.34
N ILE A 134 4.54 -17.91 -7.06
CA ILE A 134 5.82 -17.71 -6.35
C ILE A 134 5.79 -18.33 -4.96
N LEU A 135 4.75 -18.07 -4.17
CA LEU A 135 4.59 -18.67 -2.84
C LEU A 135 4.58 -20.21 -2.90
N ARG A 136 3.92 -20.78 -3.92
CA ARG A 136 3.92 -22.23 -4.12
C ARG A 136 5.33 -22.77 -4.30
N THR A 137 6.11 -22.14 -5.16
CA THR A 137 7.50 -22.54 -5.42
C THR A 137 8.33 -22.44 -4.14
N VAL A 138 8.33 -21.28 -3.47
CA VAL A 138 9.17 -21.06 -2.27
C VAL A 138 8.81 -22.03 -1.14
N PHE A 139 7.52 -22.27 -0.89
CA PHE A 139 7.05 -23.12 0.20
C PHE A 139 6.85 -24.59 -0.20
N ARG A 140 7.23 -24.99 -1.42
CA ARG A 140 7.07 -26.36 -1.96
C ARG A 140 5.65 -26.92 -1.80
N ASN A 141 4.65 -26.06 -2.03
CA ASN A 141 3.25 -26.45 -1.95
C ASN A 141 2.79 -27.14 -3.25
N GLY A 142 1.80 -28.02 -3.15
CA GLY A 142 1.19 -28.68 -4.30
C GLY A 142 0.49 -27.71 -5.28
N PRO A 143 0.08 -28.20 -6.47
CA PRO A 143 -0.65 -27.38 -7.42
C PRO A 143 -1.96 -26.86 -6.81
N SER A 144 -2.11 -25.54 -6.74
CA SER A 144 -3.38 -24.92 -6.39
C SER A 144 -4.31 -24.94 -7.61
N GLY A 145 -5.62 -24.95 -7.37
CA GLY A 145 -6.61 -24.66 -8.41
C GLY A 145 -6.34 -23.33 -9.13
N LYS A 146 -7.02 -23.10 -10.26
CA LYS A 146 -6.87 -21.86 -11.04
C LYS A 146 -7.03 -20.64 -10.12
N PRO A 147 -6.08 -19.69 -10.13
CA PRO A 147 -6.24 -18.48 -9.32
C PRO A 147 -7.55 -17.80 -9.70
N GLN A 148 -8.31 -17.35 -8.70
CA GLN A 148 -9.33 -16.32 -8.94
C GLN A 148 -8.67 -15.19 -9.72
N GLN A 149 -9.29 -14.82 -10.84
CA GLN A 149 -8.75 -13.82 -11.75
C GLN A 149 -8.69 -12.49 -10.99
N ALA A 150 -7.48 -12.02 -10.69
CA ALA A 150 -7.31 -10.77 -9.98
C ALA A 150 -7.84 -9.64 -10.87
N THR A 151 -8.87 -8.94 -10.42
CA THR A 151 -9.28 -7.68 -11.06
C THR A 151 -8.12 -6.72 -10.88
N ARG A 152 -7.33 -6.49 -11.94
CA ARG A 152 -6.23 -5.51 -11.89
C ARG A 152 -6.84 -4.16 -11.56
N GLN A 153 -6.72 -3.73 -10.31
CA GLN A 153 -7.10 -2.37 -9.94
C GLN A 153 -6.19 -1.44 -10.73
N ARG A 154 -6.78 -0.73 -11.70
CA ARG A 154 -6.07 0.37 -12.35
C ARG A 154 -5.79 1.37 -11.24
N ALA A 155 -4.52 1.69 -11.03
CA ALA A 155 -4.18 2.82 -10.19
C ALA A 155 -5.05 4.00 -10.66
N PRO A 156 -5.85 4.63 -9.79
CA PRO A 156 -6.59 5.81 -10.18
C PRO A 156 -5.57 6.75 -10.81
N LYS A 157 -5.84 7.19 -12.06
CA LYS A 157 -5.02 8.24 -12.68
C LYS A 157 -4.93 9.33 -11.63
N ARG A 158 -3.71 9.71 -11.22
CA ARG A 158 -3.49 10.83 -10.29
C ARG A 158 -4.34 11.98 -10.81
N VAL A 159 -5.48 12.21 -10.16
CA VAL A 159 -6.32 13.37 -10.43
C VAL A 159 -5.44 14.59 -10.09
N ALA A 160 -5.71 15.70 -10.77
CA ALA A 160 -4.92 16.95 -10.72
C ALA A 160 -4.28 17.20 -9.34
N PRO A 161 -3.02 17.67 -9.28
CA PRO A 161 -2.27 17.80 -8.03
C PRO A 161 -3.16 18.39 -6.95
N VAL A 162 -3.25 17.69 -5.81
CA VAL A 162 -3.98 18.11 -4.60
C VAL A 162 -3.77 19.61 -4.34
N ASP A 163 -2.57 20.10 -4.63
CA ASP A 163 -2.15 21.50 -4.52
C ASP A 163 -2.93 22.49 -5.40
N LEU A 164 -3.33 22.12 -6.62
CA LEU A 164 -4.11 22.99 -7.52
C LEU A 164 -5.54 23.15 -6.99
N VAL A 165 -6.18 22.05 -6.61
CA VAL A 165 -7.56 22.07 -6.06
C VAL A 165 -7.56 22.83 -4.74
N ARG A 166 -6.58 22.56 -3.88
CA ARG A 166 -6.38 23.27 -2.62
C ARG A 166 -6.22 24.78 -2.84
N SER A 167 -5.33 25.18 -3.75
CA SER A 167 -5.11 26.61 -4.06
C SER A 167 -6.37 27.28 -4.60
N ALA A 168 -7.16 26.57 -5.42
CA ALA A 168 -8.44 27.06 -5.93
C ALA A 168 -9.47 27.27 -4.82
N LEU A 169 -9.55 26.37 -3.83
CA LEU A 169 -10.44 26.54 -2.66
C LEU A 169 -10.04 27.74 -1.80
N TYR A 170 -8.73 27.93 -1.55
CA TYR A 170 -8.22 29.11 -0.83
C TYR A 170 -8.49 30.42 -1.58
N ALA A 171 -8.36 30.42 -2.91
CA ALA A 171 -8.71 31.58 -3.73
C ALA A 171 -10.22 31.86 -3.66
N TRP A 172 -11.05 30.84 -3.93
CA TRP A 172 -12.50 30.94 -3.94
C TRP A 172 -13.05 31.50 -2.62
N ARG A 173 -12.61 30.99 -1.45
CA ARG A 173 -13.14 31.47 -0.16
C ARG A 173 -12.74 32.93 0.11
N ARG A 174 -11.55 33.37 -0.33
CA ARG A 174 -11.12 34.77 -0.20
C ARG A 174 -11.96 35.67 -1.10
N ASP A 175 -12.24 35.23 -2.31
CA ASP A 175 -13.09 35.97 -3.26
C ASP A 175 -14.52 36.07 -2.75
N MET A 176 -15.08 34.99 -2.17
CA MET A 176 -16.40 35.02 -1.53
C MET A 176 -16.44 36.01 -0.35
N LYS A 177 -15.42 35.99 0.52
CA LYS A 177 -15.30 36.95 1.64
C LYS A 177 -15.27 38.39 1.14
N ALA A 178 -14.43 38.67 0.15
CA ALA A 178 -14.31 40.01 -0.41
C ALA A 178 -15.61 40.48 -1.08
N LYS A 179 -16.28 39.59 -1.81
CA LYS A 179 -17.49 39.91 -2.59
C LYS A 179 -18.72 40.17 -1.72
N TYR A 180 -18.96 39.33 -0.71
CA TYR A 180 -20.21 39.37 0.06
C TYR A 180 -20.05 39.89 1.49
N TRP A 181 -18.83 39.84 2.06
CA TRP A 181 -18.57 40.15 3.47
C TRP A 181 -17.29 40.99 3.68
N GLY A 182 -16.98 41.89 2.74
CA GLY A 182 -15.75 42.69 2.75
C GLY A 182 -15.53 43.47 4.06
N GLY A 183 -16.61 44.04 4.62
CA GLY A 183 -16.58 44.86 5.85
C GLY A 183 -16.63 44.08 7.17
N GLN A 184 -16.68 42.75 7.14
CA GLN A 184 -16.68 41.94 8.36
C GLN A 184 -15.25 41.68 8.86
N SER A 185 -15.11 41.61 10.19
CA SER A 185 -13.84 41.43 10.90
C SER A 185 -13.34 39.99 10.92
N TRP A 186 -14.24 39.01 10.74
CA TRP A 186 -13.85 37.61 10.64
C TRP A 186 -13.18 37.31 9.29
N GLY A 187 -12.23 36.36 9.31
CA GLY A 187 -11.45 35.99 8.13
C GLY A 187 -12.13 34.95 7.24
N ALA A 188 -11.61 34.76 6.02
CA ALA A 188 -12.20 33.85 5.03
C ALA A 188 -12.30 32.37 5.49
N GLN A 189 -11.56 31.98 6.53
CA GLN A 189 -11.68 30.67 7.17
C GLN A 189 -13.06 30.41 7.80
N ALA A 190 -13.83 31.45 8.10
CA ALA A 190 -15.21 31.30 8.58
C ALA A 190 -16.17 30.80 7.48
N ILE A 191 -15.81 30.97 6.20
CA ILE A 191 -16.59 30.46 5.06
C ILE A 191 -16.26 28.99 4.83
N LEU A 192 -14.97 28.65 4.88
CA LEU A 192 -14.47 27.28 4.73
C LEU A 192 -13.17 27.17 5.51
N SER A 193 -13.15 26.30 6.52
CA SER A 193 -11.99 26.10 7.39
C SER A 193 -10.75 25.61 6.62
N ASP A 194 -9.57 25.83 7.18
CA ASP A 194 -8.31 25.32 6.61
C ASP A 194 -8.32 23.78 6.54
N ASP A 195 -8.86 23.13 7.57
CA ASP A 195 -9.01 21.66 7.61
C ASP A 195 -9.85 21.15 6.43
N ASN A 196 -10.95 21.84 6.09
CA ASN A 196 -11.77 21.49 4.94
C ASN A 196 -11.06 21.77 3.61
N CYS A 197 -10.25 22.83 3.52
CA CYS A 197 -9.43 23.12 2.34
C CYS A 197 -8.34 22.07 2.10
N GLU A 198 -7.83 21.42 3.14
CA GLU A 198 -6.88 20.30 3.05
C GLU A 198 -7.57 18.95 2.80
N LEU A 199 -8.75 18.73 3.41
CA LEU A 199 -9.51 17.49 3.29
C LEU A 199 -10.15 17.29 1.91
N LEU A 200 -10.85 18.30 1.38
CA LEU A 200 -11.64 18.19 0.15
C LEU A 200 -10.83 17.73 -1.09
N PRO A 201 -9.59 18.20 -1.31
CA PRO A 201 -8.76 17.68 -2.39
C PRO A 201 -8.40 16.19 -2.27
N SER A 202 -8.42 15.64 -1.05
CA SER A 202 -8.00 14.26 -0.76
C SER A 202 -9.10 13.22 -0.94
N VAL A 203 -10.38 13.63 -0.87
CA VAL A 203 -11.54 12.72 -0.96
C VAL A 203 -11.91 12.33 -2.40
N GLY A 204 -11.28 12.96 -3.40
CA GLY A 204 -11.53 12.68 -4.81
C GLY A 204 -12.73 13.46 -5.38
N PRO A 205 -13.25 13.07 -6.55
CA PRO A 205 -14.31 13.82 -7.22
C PRO A 205 -15.62 13.79 -6.42
N ILE A 206 -16.13 14.98 -6.11
CA ILE A 206 -17.41 15.17 -5.42
C ILE A 206 -18.50 15.28 -6.47
N ASN A 207 -19.38 14.28 -6.55
CA ASN A 207 -20.37 14.12 -7.61
C ASN A 207 -21.82 14.29 -7.15
N SER A 208 -22.04 14.53 -5.85
CA SER A 208 -23.36 14.79 -5.30
C SER A 208 -23.28 15.68 -4.05
N GLU A 209 -24.33 16.45 -3.83
CA GLU A 209 -24.48 17.29 -2.64
C GLU A 209 -24.55 16.44 -1.36
N ALA A 210 -25.23 15.30 -1.41
CA ALA A 210 -25.29 14.36 -0.29
C ALA A 210 -23.89 13.83 0.11
N PHE A 211 -23.03 13.56 -0.88
CA PHE A 211 -21.66 13.15 -0.60
C PHE A 211 -20.84 14.32 -0.02
N LEU A 212 -20.94 15.52 -0.59
CA LEU A 212 -20.30 16.72 -0.04
C LEU A 212 -20.70 16.97 1.42
N ALA A 213 -22.00 16.91 1.71
CA ALA A 213 -22.54 17.09 3.06
C ALA A 213 -22.03 16.02 4.04
N SER A 214 -21.80 14.79 3.58
CA SER A 214 -21.23 13.73 4.43
C SER A 214 -19.74 13.94 4.71
N VAL A 215 -18.99 14.55 3.79
CA VAL A 215 -17.58 14.91 3.98
C VAL A 215 -17.43 16.12 4.89
N LEU A 216 -18.36 17.08 4.80
CA LEU A 216 -18.38 18.31 5.59
C LEU A 216 -19.19 18.20 6.89
N LYS A 217 -19.64 17.00 7.28
CA LYS A 217 -20.35 16.80 8.55
C LYS A 217 -19.40 17.24 9.67
N ASP A 218 -19.81 18.28 10.41
CA ASP A 218 -19.05 19.03 11.45
C ASP A 218 -18.22 20.25 10.96
N GLY A 219 -18.23 20.57 9.66
CA GLY A 219 -17.39 21.61 9.05
C GLY A 219 -18.08 22.92 8.68
N TRP A 220 -19.40 23.01 8.85
CA TRP A 220 -20.15 24.28 8.76
C TRP A 220 -20.38 24.77 10.18
N ALA A 221 -19.71 25.87 10.55
CA ALA A 221 -20.00 26.62 11.76
C ALA A 221 -21.27 27.46 11.57
#